data_AF-A0A133VSL5-F1
#
_entry.id   AF-A0A133VSL5-F1
#
_cell.length_a   1.000
_cell.length_b   1.000
_cell.length_c   1.000
_cell.angle_alpha   90.00
_cell.angle_beta   90.00
_cell.angle_gamma   90.00
#
_symmetry.space_group_name_H-M   'P 1'
#
loop_
_entity.id
_entity.type
_entity.pdbx_description
1 polymer ?
#
loop_
_entity_poly.entity_id
_entity_poly.type
_entity_poly.pdbx_seq_one_letter_code
_entity_poly.pdbx_strand_id
1 'polypeptide(L)'
;MTKKFADLHVHTQASDGEYTPEEAVRKAHEAGLAAIGISDHDSVGGIKEALEAGEAKSICRPHIARVMLKRGHIEEFQDAFNQYIGNDCPAYVKRYEMSPPDAIQTIRNAVEF
;
A
#
# COMPACT_ATOMS: atom_id res chain seq x y z
N MET A 1 -15.73 -12.78 -11.03
CA MET A 1 -14.52 -12.07 -10.58
C MET A 1 -13.97 -11.21 -11.70
N THR A 2 -13.55 -9.99 -11.41
CA THR A 2 -12.76 -9.19 -12.36
C THR A 2 -11.36 -9.80 -12.48
N LYS A 3 -10.98 -10.19 -13.69
CA LYS A 3 -9.66 -10.75 -14.00
C LYS A 3 -8.58 -9.73 -13.58
N LYS A 4 -7.63 -10.15 -12.75
CA LYS A 4 -6.47 -9.32 -12.37
C LYS A 4 -5.26 -9.73 -13.20
N PHE A 5 -4.49 -8.75 -13.63
CA PHE A 5 -3.31 -8.94 -14.47
C PHE A 5 -2.05 -8.56 -13.69
N ALA A 6 -0.91 -9.14 -14.08
CA ALA A 6 0.40 -8.80 -13.54
C ALA A 6 1.38 -8.64 -14.70
N ASP A 7 2.36 -7.75 -14.53
CA ASP A 7 3.43 -7.53 -15.50
C ASP A 7 4.78 -7.84 -14.85
N LEU A 8 5.39 -8.96 -15.22
CA LEU A 8 6.59 -9.48 -14.56
C LEU A 8 7.90 -9.05 -15.22
N HIS A 9 7.84 -8.10 -16.16
CA HIS A 9 9.00 -7.68 -16.93
C HIS A 9 9.02 -6.15 -17.06
N VAL A 10 9.37 -5.48 -15.96
CA VAL A 10 9.40 -4.02 -15.87
C VAL A 10 10.83 -3.54 -15.61
N HIS A 11 11.30 -2.64 -16.47
CA HIS A 11 12.59 -1.98 -16.32
C HIS A 11 12.39 -0.61 -15.64
N THR A 12 13.37 -0.21 -14.84
CA THR A 12 13.39 1.04 -14.11
C THR A 12 14.67 1.82 -14.41
N GLN A 13 14.79 3.03 -13.88
CA GLN A 13 16.01 3.84 -13.96
C GLN A 13 17.23 3.20 -13.26
N ALA A 14 17.07 2.09 -12.54
CA ALA A 14 18.20 1.30 -12.05
C ALA A 14 18.92 0.49 -13.14
N SER A 15 18.37 0.46 -14.37
CA SER A 15 19.11 0.15 -15.61
C SER A 15 18.81 1.17 -16.71
N ASP A 16 17.71 0.99 -17.43
CA ASP A 16 17.40 1.62 -18.72
C ASP A 16 15.89 1.92 -18.89
N GLY A 17 15.10 1.70 -17.85
CA GLY A 17 13.69 2.05 -17.82
C GLY A 17 13.45 3.55 -17.68
N GLU A 18 12.26 4.00 -18.09
CA GLU A 18 11.85 5.40 -18.04
C GLU A 18 11.58 5.91 -16.61
N TYR A 19 11.04 5.04 -15.75
CA TYR A 19 10.51 5.41 -14.44
C TYR A 19 11.43 4.98 -13.29
N THR A 20 11.40 5.72 -12.18
CA THR A 20 12.01 5.20 -10.94
C THR A 20 11.28 3.93 -10.48
N PRO A 21 11.91 3.07 -9.65
CA PRO A 21 11.23 1.92 -9.06
C PRO A 21 9.93 2.30 -8.34
N GLU A 22 9.90 3.40 -7.57
CA GLU A 22 8.69 3.91 -6.93
C GLU A 22 7.60 4.28 -7.95
N GLU A 23 7.96 5.04 -9.00
CA GLU A 23 7.03 5.47 -10.04
C GLU A 23 6.45 4.29 -10.83
N ALA A 24 7.26 3.27 -11.12
CA ALA A 24 6.83 2.05 -11.78
C ALA A 24 5.77 1.31 -10.96
N VAL A 25 5.98 1.16 -9.65
CA VAL A 25 5.01 0.54 -8.72
C VAL A 25 3.72 1.35 -8.62
N ARG A 26 3.83 2.69 -8.58
CA ARG A 26 2.66 3.58 -8.56
C ARG A 26 1.85 3.46 -9.85
N LYS A 27 2.48 3.52 -11.02
CA LYS A 27 1.81 3.39 -12.33
C LYS A 27 1.15 2.03 -12.49
N ALA A 28 1.81 0.96 -12.05
CA ALA A 28 1.22 -0.38 -12.05
C ALA A 28 -0.04 -0.45 -11.18
N HIS A 29 -0.04 0.23 -10.04
CA HIS A 29 -1.22 0.34 -9.20
C HIS A 29 -2.38 1.08 -9.88
N GLU A 30 -2.08 2.24 -10.47
CA GLU A 30 -3.04 3.07 -11.21
C GLU A 30 -3.63 2.32 -12.41
N ALA A 31 -2.82 1.48 -13.07
CA ALA A 31 -3.25 0.59 -14.14
C ALA A 31 -4.07 -0.62 -13.68
N GLY A 32 -4.24 -0.82 -12.36
CA GLY A 32 -5.01 -1.92 -11.79
C GLY A 32 -4.31 -3.28 -11.83
N LEU A 33 -2.98 -3.31 -12.00
CA LEU A 33 -2.21 -4.55 -11.92
C LEU A 33 -2.19 -5.07 -10.48
N ALA A 34 -2.26 -6.39 -10.34
CA ALA A 34 -2.15 -7.07 -9.05
C ALA A 34 -0.71 -7.13 -8.55
N ALA A 35 0.26 -7.20 -9.48
CA ALA A 35 1.67 -7.30 -9.18
C ALA A 35 2.50 -6.81 -10.37
N ILE A 36 3.74 -6.41 -10.08
CA ILE A 36 4.78 -6.25 -11.09
C ILE A 36 6.08 -6.94 -10.67
N GLY A 37 6.90 -7.30 -11.65
CA GLY A 37 8.27 -7.80 -11.46
C GLY A 37 9.29 -6.82 -12.02
N ILE A 38 10.21 -6.37 -11.18
CA ILE A 38 11.34 -5.53 -11.59
C ILE A 38 12.42 -6.42 -12.20
N SER A 39 12.80 -6.15 -13.44
CA SER A 39 13.73 -6.95 -14.24
C SER A 39 14.80 -6.08 -14.92
N ASP A 40 15.43 -5.19 -14.14
CA ASP A 40 16.50 -4.31 -14.63
C ASP A 40 17.67 -5.13 -15.22
N HIS A 41 18.27 -4.62 -16.30
CA HIS A 41 19.40 -5.27 -16.96
C HIS A 41 20.61 -5.37 -16.02
N ASP A 42 21.05 -6.61 -15.76
CA ASP A 42 22.21 -6.96 -14.94
C ASP A 42 22.28 -6.23 -13.58
N SER A 43 21.12 -5.81 -13.06
CA SER A 43 21.00 -4.95 -11.90
C SER A 43 19.86 -5.40 -10.99
N VAL A 44 20.09 -5.25 -9.69
CA VAL A 44 19.07 -5.43 -8.64
C VAL A 44 18.82 -4.13 -7.87
N GLY A 45 19.38 -3.01 -8.38
CA GLY A 45 19.37 -1.72 -7.69
C GLY A 45 17.97 -1.20 -7.39
N GLY A 46 16.99 -1.49 -8.27
CA GLY A 46 15.61 -1.03 -8.12
C GLY A 46 14.75 -1.86 -7.16
N ILE A 47 15.19 -3.06 -6.75
CA ILE A 47 14.35 -4.02 -6.01
C ILE A 47 13.92 -3.45 -4.65
N LYS A 48 14.86 -2.90 -3.87
CA LYS A 48 14.57 -2.42 -2.53
C LYS A 48 13.53 -1.29 -2.55
N GLU A 49 13.74 -0.31 -3.42
CA GLU A 49 12.84 0.84 -3.56
C GLU A 49 11.45 0.40 -4.06
N ALA A 50 11.39 -0.51 -5.04
CA ALA A 50 10.11 -1.05 -5.52
C ALA A 50 9.35 -1.83 -4.42
N LEU A 51 10.04 -2.58 -3.57
CA LEU A 51 9.41 -3.29 -2.44
C LEU A 51 8.86 -2.29 -1.41
N GLU A 52 9.64 -1.29 -1.03
CA GLU A 52 9.21 -0.22 -0.10
C GLU A 52 7.97 0.52 -0.66
N ALA A 53 7.97 0.85 -1.95
CA ALA A 53 6.83 1.46 -2.63
C ALA A 53 5.59 0.52 -2.69
N GLY A 54 5.81 -0.78 -2.83
CA GLY A 54 4.75 -1.80 -2.82
C GLY A 54 4.05 -1.93 -1.48
N GLU A 55 4.81 -1.78 -0.38
CA GLU A 55 4.30 -1.83 0.99
C GLU A 55 3.55 -0.54 1.40
N ALA A 56 3.89 0.60 0.81
CA ALA A 56 3.40 1.92 1.20
C ALA A 56 1.88 2.18 0.98
N LYS A 57 1.10 1.19 0.49
CA LYS A 57 -0.28 1.41 0.03
C LYS A 57 -1.35 1.58 1.10
N SER A 58 -1.05 1.37 2.38
CA SER A 58 -2.06 1.48 3.44
C SER A 58 -1.73 2.56 4.46
N ILE A 59 -2.17 3.80 4.19
CA ILE A 59 -2.23 4.82 5.23
C ILE A 59 -3.31 4.42 6.23
N CYS A 60 -2.89 3.91 7.39
CA CYS A 60 -3.72 3.71 8.57
C CYS A 60 -3.56 4.85 9.61
N ARG A 61 -4.53 4.92 10.53
CA ARG A 61 -4.56 5.87 11.66
C ARG A 61 -3.25 5.93 12.47
N PRO A 62 -2.57 4.81 12.77
CA PRO A 62 -1.23 4.81 13.36
C PRO A 62 -0.20 5.72 12.66
N HIS A 63 -0.23 5.84 11.33
CA HIS A 63 0.71 6.72 10.61
C HIS A 63 0.40 8.19 10.91
N ILE A 64 -0.87 8.55 11.01
CA ILE A 64 -1.30 9.90 11.40
C ILE A 64 -0.81 10.21 12.81
N ALA A 65 -1.03 9.30 13.77
CA ALA A 65 -0.55 9.44 15.15
C ALA A 65 0.97 9.64 15.21
N ARG A 66 1.74 8.88 14.43
CA ARG A 66 3.21 9.00 14.37
C ARG A 66 3.68 10.34 13.81
N VAL A 67 2.96 10.89 12.83
CA VAL A 67 3.25 12.24 12.31
C VAL A 67 2.87 13.32 13.33
N MET A 68 1.74 13.18 14.02
CA MET A 68 1.31 14.12 15.07
C MET A 68 2.33 14.20 16.21
N LEU A 69 2.83 13.03 16.67
CA LEU A 69 3.86 12.95 17.71
C LEU A 69 5.18 13.57 17.23
N LYS A 70 5.64 13.20 16.04
CA LYS A 70 6.89 13.74 15.47
C LYS A 70 6.86 15.26 15.29
N ARG A 71 5.69 15.82 15.00
CA ARG A 71 5.49 17.27 14.83
C ARG A 71 5.19 18.01 16.14
N GLY A 72 5.13 17.31 17.27
CA GLY A 72 4.86 17.93 18.59
C GLY A 72 3.42 18.40 18.77
N HIS A 73 2.46 17.85 18.01
CA HIS A 73 1.03 18.15 18.19
C HIS A 73 0.39 17.34 19.33
N ILE A 74 1.07 16.28 19.78
CA ILE A 74 0.69 15.41 20.90
C ILE A 74 1.97 15.00 21.65
N GLU A 75 1.84 14.62 22.92
CA GLU A 75 2.97 14.21 23.76
C GLU A 75 3.18 12.69 23.74
N GLU A 76 2.09 11.92 23.68
CA GLU A 76 2.13 10.47 23.57
C GLU A 76 1.41 9.96 22.31
N PHE A 77 1.87 8.84 21.76
CA PHE A 77 1.25 8.22 20.58
C PHE A 77 -0.25 7.94 20.78
N GLN A 78 -0.64 7.57 22.00
CA GLN A 78 -2.02 7.22 22.35
C GLN A 78 -2.95 8.44 22.37
N ASP A 79 -2.43 9.64 22.60
CA ASP A 79 -3.24 10.88 22.60
C ASP A 79 -3.92 11.12 21.26
N ALA A 80 -3.27 10.73 20.16
CA ALA A 80 -3.87 10.78 18.84
C ALA A 80 -5.21 10.03 18.82
N PHE A 81 -5.23 8.81 19.35
CA PHE A 81 -6.43 7.97 19.36
C PHE A 81 -7.46 8.41 20.39
N ASN A 82 -7.03 8.99 21.51
CA ASN A 82 -7.94 9.45 22.55
C ASN A 82 -8.65 10.77 22.16
N GLN A 83 -7.98 11.62 21.38
CA GLN A 83 -8.43 12.99 21.15
C GLN A 83 -8.87 13.26 19.70
N TYR A 84 -8.29 12.57 18.70
CA TYR A 84 -8.43 12.95 17.29
C TYR A 84 -8.95 11.84 16.38
N ILE A 85 -8.28 10.67 16.36
CA ILE A 85 -8.51 9.63 15.34
C ILE A 85 -9.13 8.34 15.88
N GLY A 86 -9.46 8.27 17.17
CA GLY A 86 -10.24 7.17 17.76
C GLY A 86 -11.66 7.12 17.21
N ASN A 87 -12.37 6.01 17.42
CA ASN A 87 -13.68 5.77 16.79
C ASN A 87 -14.75 6.83 17.13
N ASP A 88 -14.62 7.51 18.28
CA ASP A 88 -15.54 8.54 18.75
C ASP A 88 -14.93 9.94 18.70
N CYS A 89 -13.81 10.10 18.00
CA CYS A 89 -13.05 11.34 17.94
C CYS A 89 -13.33 12.14 16.64
N PRO A 90 -13.02 13.45 16.61
CA PRO A 90 -13.43 14.36 15.53
C PRO A 90 -12.94 13.99 14.12
N ALA A 91 -11.82 13.29 13.99
CA ALA A 91 -11.23 12.92 12.71
C ALA A 91 -11.47 11.46 12.31
N TYR A 92 -12.43 10.78 12.95
CA TYR A 92 -12.83 9.43 12.55
C TYR A 92 -13.80 9.44 11.38
N VAL A 93 -13.46 8.66 10.36
CA VAL A 93 -14.34 8.34 9.23
C VAL A 93 -14.44 6.83 9.14
N LYS A 94 -15.68 6.31 9.23
CA LYS A 94 -15.95 4.88 9.12
C LYS A 94 -15.55 4.40 7.72
N ARG A 95 -14.65 3.41 7.67
CA ARG A 95 -14.23 2.78 6.42
C ARG A 95 -15.15 1.61 6.10
N TYR A 96 -15.36 1.30 4.83
CA TYR A 96 -16.10 0.10 4.43
C TYR A 96 -15.40 -1.15 5.00
N GLU A 97 -16.14 -1.92 5.78
CA GLU A 97 -15.68 -3.17 6.39
C GLU A 97 -16.36 -4.33 5.68
N MET A 98 -15.57 -5.20 5.04
CA MET A 98 -16.06 -6.51 4.59
C MET A 98 -16.21 -7.40 5.82
N SER A 99 -17.36 -8.08 5.97
CA SER A 99 -17.55 -8.96 7.11
C SER A 99 -16.58 -10.16 7.04
N PRO A 100 -16.17 -10.76 8.18
CA PRO A 100 -15.32 -11.95 8.16
C PRO A 100 -15.91 -13.11 7.31
N PRO A 101 -17.22 -13.41 7.35
CA PRO A 101 -17.82 -14.38 6.44
C PRO A 101 -17.67 -14.01 4.96
N ASP A 102 -17.91 -12.74 4.59
CA ASP A 102 -17.77 -12.27 3.21
C ASP A 102 -16.32 -12.32 2.74
N ALA A 103 -15.36 -12.04 3.64
CA ALA A 103 -13.94 -12.15 3.37
C ALA A 103 -13.53 -13.61 3.11
N ILE A 104 -13.97 -14.54 3.96
CA ILE A 104 -13.72 -15.97 3.78
C ILE A 104 -14.34 -16.45 2.47
N GLN A 105 -15.56 -16.04 2.15
CA GLN A 105 -16.23 -16.43 0.91
C GLN A 105 -15.53 -15.84 -0.32
N THR A 106 -15.08 -14.59 -0.24
CA THR A 106 -14.29 -13.94 -1.30
C THR A 106 -12.99 -14.69 -1.57
N ILE A 107 -12.30 -15.12 -0.50
CA ILE A 107 -11.07 -15.93 -0.61
C ILE A 107 -11.37 -17.29 -1.23
N ARG A 108 -12.39 -18.02 -0.75
CA ARG A 108 -12.78 -19.34 -1.29
C ARG A 108 -13.11 -19.28 -2.77
N ASN A 109 -13.90 -18.29 -3.19
CA ASN A 109 -14.27 -18.08 -4.59
C ASN A 109 -13.07 -17.76 -5.48
N ALA A 110 -11.93 -17.33 -4.92
CA ALA A 110 -10.71 -17.02 -5.67
C ALA A 110 -9.84 -18.25 -5.95
N VAL A 111 -10.12 -19.37 -5.28
CA VAL A 111 -9.28 -20.59 -5.30
C VAL A 111 -9.96 -21.75 -6.03
N GLU A 112 -11.27 -21.71 -6.25
CA GLU A 112 -11.95 -22.70 -7.09
C GLU A 112 -11.84 -22.35 -8.58
N PHE A 113 -11.07 -23.17 -9.30
CA PHE A 113 -11.01 -23.28 -10.77
C PHE A 113 -11.60 -24.62 -11.19
#